data_AF-A0A9D2KFS8-F1
#
_entry.id   AF-A0A9D2KFS8-F1
#
_cell.length_a   1.000
_cell.length_b   1.000
_cell.length_c   1.000
_cell.angle_alpha   90.00
_cell.angle_beta   90.00
_cell.angle_gamma   90.00
#
_symmetry.space_group_name_H-M   'P 1'
#
loop_
_entity.id
_entity.type
_entity.pdbx_description
1 polymer ?
#
loop_
_entity_poly.entity_id
_entity_poly.type
_entity_poly.pdbx_seq_one_letter_code
_entity_poly.pdbx_strand_id
1 'polypeptide(L)'
;MKRTLGYLKPYAGRTALALFLKTAGSVSELVLPYLLSYIIDELTPLKDETAIWIAGGAMLFFSLLALFGNIAANRLSALVAGAMTRALRHDLFRKTSYLKCSQ
;
A
#
# COMPACT_ATOMS: atom_id res chain seq x y z
N MET A 1 12.39 -1.35 23.99
CA MET A 1 11.85 -1.46 22.61
C MET A 1 12.27 -2.72 21.84
N LYS A 2 13.41 -3.38 22.12
CA LYS A 2 13.89 -4.54 21.34
C LYS A 2 12.99 -5.80 21.36
N ARG A 3 12.09 -5.97 22.33
CA ARG A 3 11.22 -7.16 22.44
C ARG A 3 9.93 -7.09 21.60
N THR A 4 9.45 -5.91 21.22
CA THR A 4 8.22 -5.77 20.41
C THR A 4 8.50 -5.99 18.92
N LEU A 5 9.71 -5.70 18.44
CA LEU A 5 10.16 -6.00 17.08
C LEU A 5 10.22 -7.51 16.79
N GLY A 6 10.40 -8.35 17.82
CA GLY A 6 10.37 -9.82 17.68
C GLY A 6 9.00 -10.35 17.24
N TYR A 7 7.90 -9.66 17.60
CA TYR A 7 6.54 -9.99 17.18
C TYR A 7 6.23 -9.56 15.74
N LEU A 8 7.02 -8.66 15.16
CA LEU A 8 6.89 -8.23 13.76
C LEU A 8 7.54 -9.24 12.80
N LYS A 9 8.50 -10.03 13.27
CA LYS A 9 9.31 -10.96 12.47
C LYS A 9 8.50 -11.97 11.60
N PRO A 10 7.41 -12.59 12.09
CA PRO A 10 6.59 -13.48 11.25
C PRO A 10 5.66 -12.73 10.28
N TYR A 11 5.42 -11.43 10.48
CA TYR A 11 4.57 -10.59 9.62
C TYR A 11 5.36 -9.66 8.70
N ALA A 12 6.67 -9.53 8.89
CA ALA A 12 7.56 -8.67 8.12
C ALA A 12 7.50 -8.92 6.61
N GLY A 13 7.32 -10.17 6.18
CA GLY A 13 7.13 -10.51 4.77
C GLY A 13 5.84 -9.92 4.19
N ARG A 14 4.73 -10.00 4.93
CA ARG A 14 3.44 -9.40 4.50
C ARG A 14 3.47 -7.88 4.57
N THR A 15 4.15 -7.30 5.56
CA THR A 15 4.35 -5.85 5.66
C THR A 15 5.24 -5.33 4.54
N ALA A 16 6.32 -6.04 4.19
CA ALA A 16 7.18 -5.69 3.06
C ALA A 16 6.42 -5.77 1.73
N LEU A 17 5.58 -6.78 1.53
CA LEU A 17 4.70 -6.89 0.36
C LEU A 17 3.67 -5.74 0.30
N ALA A 18 3.04 -5.40 1.44
CA ALA A 18 2.12 -4.27 1.52
C ALA A 18 2.82 -2.94 1.18
N LEU A 19 4.01 -2.74 1.72
CA LEU A 19 4.83 -1.57 1.46
C LEU A 19 5.24 -1.51 -0.01
N PHE A 20 5.71 -2.62 -0.58
CA PHE A 20 6.10 -2.69 -1.98
C PHE A 20 4.94 -2.38 -2.91
N LEU A 21 3.77 -2.99 -2.68
CA LEU A 21 2.53 -2.71 -3.43
C LEU A 21 2.11 -1.24 -3.30
N LYS A 22 2.20 -0.66 -2.11
CA LYS A 22 1.88 0.76 -1.90
C LYS A 22 2.86 1.69 -2.62
N THR A 23 4.14 1.35 -2.60
CA THR A 23 5.18 2.15 -3.27
C THR A 23 5.00 2.08 -4.78
N ALA A 24 4.72 0.89 -5.33
CA ALA A 24 4.39 0.70 -6.74
C ALA A 24 3.11 1.46 -7.14
N GLY A 25 2.08 1.44 -6.28
CA GLY A 25 0.85 2.23 -6.48
C GLY A 25 1.13 3.74 -6.55
N SER A 26 1.94 4.27 -5.62
CA SER A 26 2.33 5.69 -5.63
C SER A 26 3.19 6.09 -6.82
N VAL A 27 4.07 5.21 -7.31
CA VAL A 27 4.82 5.45 -8.56
C VAL A 27 3.85 5.55 -9.75
N SER A 28 2.85 4.68 -9.82
CA SER A 28 1.81 4.73 -10.86
C SER A 28 0.97 6.02 -10.78
N GLU A 29 0.65 6.50 -9.57
CA GLU A 29 -0.02 7.80 -9.39
C GLU A 29 0.83 8.97 -9.86
N LEU A 30 2.16 8.87 -9.80
CA LEU A 30 3.09 9.88 -10.32
C LEU A 30 3.21 9.83 -11.86
N VAL A 31 2.95 8.67 -12.46
CA VAL A 31 2.96 8.49 -13.93
C VAL A 31 1.75 9.17 -14.58
N LEU A 32 0.61 9.26 -13.89
CA LEU A 32 -0.58 9.96 -14.41
C LEU A 32 -0.31 11.44 -14.77
N PRO A 33 0.19 12.31 -13.88
CA PRO A 33 0.47 13.71 -14.23
C PRO A 33 1.56 13.86 -15.29
N TYR A 34 2.52 12.92 -15.33
CA TYR A 34 3.51 12.87 -16.41
C TYR A 34 2.87 12.59 -17.77
N LEU A 35 2.00 11.57 -17.85
CA LEU A 35 1.25 11.27 -19.07
C LEU A 35 0.36 12.44 -19.48
N LEU A 36 -0.19 13.18 -18.51
CA LEU A 36 -1.02 14.35 -18.78
C LEU A 36 -0.22 15.47 -19.43
N SER A 37 0.98 15.75 -18.92
CA SER A 37 1.89 16.73 -19.53
C SER A 37 2.25 16.30 -20.96
N TYR A 38 2.57 15.03 -21.17
CA TYR A 38 2.89 14.49 -22.51
C TYR A 38 1.74 14.67 -23.52
N ILE A 39 0.49 14.47 -23.08
CA ILE A 39 -0.69 14.72 -23.92
C ILE A 39 -0.82 16.22 -24.26
N ILE A 40 -0.60 17.10 -23.28
CA ILE A 40 -0.73 18.56 -23.47
C ILE A 40 0.40 19.12 -24.34
N ASP A 41 1.64 18.75 -24.06
CA ASP A 41 2.83 19.36 -24.67
C ASP A 41 3.16 18.79 -26.05
N GLU A 42 2.85 17.52 -26.30
CA GLU A 42 3.31 16.80 -27.51
C GLU A 42 2.17 16.40 -28.43
N LEU A 43 1.05 15.88 -27.90
CA LEU A 43 -0.07 15.41 -28.72
C LEU A 43 -1.04 16.52 -29.14
N THR A 44 -1.29 17.49 -28.25
CA THR A 44 -2.19 18.63 -28.54
C THR A 44 -1.69 19.49 -29.71
N PRO A 45 -0.39 19.85 -29.82
CA PRO A 45 0.10 20.58 -30.98
C PRO A 45 0.12 19.75 -32.28
N LEU A 46 0.22 18.42 -32.20
CA LEU A 46 0.19 17.53 -33.37
C LEU A 46 -1.21 17.36 -33.98
N LYS A 47 -2.29 17.72 -33.25
CA LYS A 47 -3.70 17.53 -33.66
C LYS A 47 -4.08 16.08 -34.01
N ASP A 48 -3.29 15.11 -33.58
CA ASP A 48 -3.58 13.70 -33.85
C ASP A 48 -4.58 13.16 -32.81
N GLU A 49 -5.85 13.19 -33.17
CA GLU A 49 -6.96 12.76 -32.31
C GLU A 49 -6.82 11.30 -31.87
N THR A 50 -6.22 10.45 -32.72
CA THR A 50 -6.03 9.02 -32.45
C THR A 50 -5.06 8.78 -31.30
N ALA A 51 -3.95 9.53 -31.29
CA ALA A 51 -2.92 9.42 -30.26
C ALA A 51 -3.46 9.86 -28.88
N ILE A 52 -4.33 10.89 -28.85
CA ILE A 52 -4.95 11.40 -27.62
C ILE A 52 -5.89 10.33 -27.02
N TRP A 53 -6.70 9.68 -27.84
CA TRP A 53 -7.58 8.59 -27.39
C TRP A 53 -6.80 7.40 -26.82
N ILE A 54 -5.68 7.02 -27.45
CA ILE A 54 -4.82 5.92 -26.96
C ILE A 54 -4.17 6.29 -25.63
N ALA A 55 -3.63 7.52 -25.52
CA ALA A 55 -2.99 7.99 -24.29
C ALA A 55 -3.99 8.14 -23.13
N GLY A 56 -5.20 8.63 -23.41
CA GLY A 56 -6.30 8.68 -22.43
C GLY A 56 -6.76 7.29 -21.99
N GLY A 57 -6.82 6.32 -22.90
CA GLY A 57 -7.08 4.91 -22.57
C GLY A 57 -5.98 4.31 -21.67
N ALA A 58 -4.72 4.59 -21.98
CA ALA A 58 -3.59 4.16 -21.16
C ALA A 58 -3.64 4.76 -19.74
N MET A 59 -3.99 6.05 -19.60
CA MET A 59 -4.21 6.68 -18.30
C MET A 59 -5.28 5.97 -17.47
N LEU A 60 -6.42 5.64 -18.09
CA LEU A 60 -7.52 4.93 -17.42
C LEU A 60 -7.05 3.56 -16.89
N PHE A 61 -6.29 2.83 -17.70
CA PHE A 61 -5.71 1.56 -17.31
C PHE A 61 -4.73 1.68 -16.14
N PHE A 62 -3.81 2.64 -16.19
CA PHE A 62 -2.87 2.89 -15.08
C PHE A 62 -3.57 3.36 -13.81
N SER A 63 -4.62 4.18 -13.92
CA SER A 63 -5.45 4.63 -12.79
C SER A 63 -6.15 3.45 -12.10
N LEU A 64 -6.74 2.54 -12.88
CA LEU A 64 -7.34 1.31 -12.35
C LEU A 64 -6.31 0.43 -11.64
N LEU A 65 -5.14 0.21 -12.26
CA LEU A 65 -4.04 -0.54 -11.63
C LEU A 65 -3.58 0.10 -10.32
N ALA A 66 -3.41 1.43 -10.30
CA ALA A 66 -3.03 2.17 -9.10
C ALA A 66 -4.09 2.04 -8.01
N LEU A 67 -5.38 2.15 -8.36
CA LEU A 67 -6.51 1.97 -7.44
C LEU A 67 -6.50 0.57 -6.81
N PHE A 68 -6.43 -0.48 -7.63
CA PHE A 68 -6.37 -1.86 -7.15
C PHE A 68 -5.13 -2.12 -6.28
N GLY A 69 -3.97 -1.59 -6.69
CA GLY A 69 -2.71 -1.68 -5.93
C GLY A 69 -2.80 -1.01 -4.56
N ASN A 70 -3.33 0.22 -4.51
CA ASN A 70 -3.52 0.97 -3.27
C ASN A 70 -4.53 0.29 -2.34
N ILE A 71 -5.67 -0.20 -2.87
CA ILE A 71 -6.67 -0.91 -2.08
C ILE A 71 -6.10 -2.22 -1.52
N ALA A 72 -5.41 -3.01 -2.34
CA ALA A 72 -4.80 -4.27 -1.91
C ALA A 72 -3.74 -4.06 -0.82
N ALA A 73 -2.89 -3.04 -0.99
CA ALA A 73 -1.89 -2.66 0.00
C ALA A 73 -2.52 -2.22 1.33
N ASN A 74 -3.61 -1.43 1.26
CA ASN A 74 -4.32 -0.96 2.44
C ASN A 74 -5.02 -2.12 3.19
N ARG A 75 -5.60 -3.07 2.44
CA ARG A 75 -6.21 -4.29 3.02
C ARG A 75 -5.16 -5.17 3.71
N LEU A 76 -4.01 -5.39 3.08
CA LEU A 76 -2.93 -6.19 3.66
C LEU A 76 -2.37 -5.53 4.93
N SER A 77 -2.20 -4.20 4.90
CA SER A 77 -1.75 -3.42 6.06
C SER A 77 -2.73 -3.51 7.24
N ALA A 78 -4.03 -3.36 6.98
CA ALA A 78 -5.06 -3.46 8.02
C ALA A 78 -5.13 -4.86 8.66
N LEU A 79 -4.98 -5.91 7.86
CA LEU A 79 -5.02 -7.30 8.33
C LEU A 79 -3.79 -7.62 9.21
N VAL A 80 -2.61 -7.16 8.81
CA VAL A 80 -1.37 -7.29 9.61
C VAL A 80 -1.45 -6.50 10.91
N ALA A 81 -1.92 -5.24 10.87
CA ALA A 81 -2.08 -4.42 12.07
C ALA A 81 -3.09 -5.02 13.07
N GLY A 82 -4.20 -5.56 12.57
CA GLY A 82 -5.20 -6.24 13.38
C GLY A 82 -4.66 -7.51 14.05
N ALA A 83 -3.94 -8.34 13.29
CA ALA A 83 -3.30 -9.54 13.82
C ALA A 83 -2.24 -9.21 14.89
N MET A 84 -1.42 -8.19 14.65
CA MET A 84 -0.41 -7.74 15.61
C MET A 84 -1.05 -7.25 16.91
N THR A 85 -2.08 -6.39 16.81
CA THR A 85 -2.81 -5.87 17.98
C THR A 85 -3.45 -6.99 18.80
N ARG A 86 -4.03 -8.00 18.12
CA ARG A 86 -4.67 -9.14 18.78
C ARG A 86 -3.65 -9.99 19.54
N ALA A 87 -2.50 -10.29 18.94
CA ALA A 87 -1.41 -11.01 19.59
C ALA A 87 -0.88 -10.23 20.80
N LEU A 88 -0.67 -8.93 20.64
CA LEU A 88 -0.15 -8.05 21.70
C LEU A 88 -1.11 -7.97 22.89
N ARG A 89 -2.42 -7.87 22.65
CA ARG A 89 -3.45 -7.88 23.70
C ARG A 89 -3.50 -9.20 24.45
N HIS A 90 -3.43 -10.32 23.74
CA HIS A 90 -3.48 -11.65 24.36
C HIS A 90 -2.25 -11.88 25.26
N ASP A 91 -1.07 -11.50 24.77
CA ASP A 91 0.18 -11.66 25.51
C ASP A 91 0.28 -10.74 26.73
N LEU A 92 -0.25 -9.50 26.61
CA LEU A 92 -0.41 -8.60 27.75
C LEU A 92 -1.35 -9.20 28.80
N PHE A 93 -2.52 -9.68 28.38
CA PHE A 93 -3.52 -10.24 29.30
C PHE A 93 -2.98 -11.47 30.03
N ARG A 94 -2.29 -12.37 29.31
CA ARG A 94 -1.63 -13.52 29.92
C ARG A 94 -0.59 -13.09 30.95
N LYS A 95 0.25 -12.10 30.64
CA LYS A 95 1.23 -11.59 31.61
C LYS A 95 0.55 -11.03 32.86
N THR A 96 -0.46 -10.18 32.69
CA THR A 96 -1.17 -9.55 33.82
C THR A 96 -1.92 -10.58 34.66
N SER A 97 -2.52 -11.61 34.06
CA SER A 97 -3.21 -12.69 34.80
C SER A 97 -2.28 -13.64 35.54
N TYR A 98 -1.01 -13.75 35.14
CA TYR A 98 0.00 -14.54 35.84
C TYR A 98 0.89 -13.70 36.77
N LEU A 99 0.62 -12.40 36.94
CA LEU A 99 1.19 -11.67 38.07
C LEU A 99 0.62 -12.29 39.35
N LYS A 100 1.44 -13.11 40.01
CA LYS A 100 1.16 -13.55 41.36
C LYS A 100 1.09 -12.30 42.24
N CYS A 101 0.04 -12.17 43.04
CA CYS A 101 0.09 -11.32 44.22
C CYS A 101 1.29 -11.81 45.05
N SER A 102 2.36 -11.02 45.10
CA SER A 102 3.31 -11.12 46.20
C SER A 102 2.55 -10.62 47.42
N GLN A 103 1.88 -11.55 48.12
CA GLN A 103 1.56 -11.34 49.52
C GLN A 103 2.85 -11.36 50.34
#